data_AF-A0A7S0R1T9-F1
#
_entry.id   AF-A0A7S0R1T9-F1
#
_cell.length_a   1.000
_cell.length_b   1.000
_cell.length_c   1.000
_cell.angle_alpha   90.00
_cell.angle_beta   90.00
_cell.angle_gamma   90.00
#
_symmetry.space_group_name_H-M   'P 1'
#
loop_
_entity.id
_entity.type
_entity.pdbx_description
1 polymer ?
#
loop_
_entity_poly.entity_id
_entity_poly.type
_entity_poly.pdbx_seq_one_letter_code
_entity_poly.pdbx_strand_id
1 'polypeptide(L)'
;MAPGKRIQGLQSYRTPLTGHETHKSGFEVTQQRIFEKKEAEYQSRLKNVKPSIDFSPPKSTMLKHMSSNLKRRETDFQKYSAIERENFRLLDRMSKIMVRDASHSIMGVHETQNNFPALNAVRSRERKAKQMVEENQTILRRIVNTKPYYSSMEWSRHAQNTYDYIGKMSKYPNQVFLLKETGDSRRGDVSVDSAGSHDARRPANASSSAAAADSHRR
;
A
#
# COMPACT_ATOMS: atom_id res chain seq x y z
N MET A 1 65.07 18.62 -9.34
CA MET A 1 65.77 17.54 -10.07
C MET A 1 65.39 17.65 -11.54
N ALA A 2 66.33 18.06 -12.39
CA ALA A 2 66.11 18.29 -13.82
C ALA A 2 66.53 17.05 -14.63
N PRO A 3 65.74 16.59 -15.62
CA PRO A 3 66.17 15.50 -16.49
C PRO A 3 67.29 15.96 -17.43
N GLY A 4 68.34 15.16 -17.51
CA GLY A 4 69.62 15.47 -18.13
C GLY A 4 69.56 15.89 -19.60
N LYS A 5 70.40 16.86 -19.95
CA LYS A 5 70.66 17.30 -21.33
C LYS A 5 71.31 16.15 -22.12
N ARG A 6 70.56 15.58 -23.05
CA ARG A 6 71.08 14.58 -24.01
C ARG A 6 71.99 15.30 -25.01
N ILE A 7 73.29 15.03 -24.94
CA ILE A 7 74.31 15.54 -25.85
C ILE A 7 73.96 15.07 -27.27
N GLN A 8 73.61 15.99 -28.17
CA GLN A 8 73.25 15.71 -29.57
C GLN A 8 74.49 15.52 -30.47
N GLY A 9 75.46 14.74 -29.99
CA GLY A 9 76.75 14.51 -30.67
C GLY A 9 77.03 13.06 -31.03
N LEU A 10 76.19 12.10 -30.63
CA LEU A 10 76.28 10.74 -31.14
C LEU A 10 75.40 10.63 -32.38
N GLN A 11 75.98 10.96 -33.53
CA GLN A 11 75.51 10.41 -34.79
C GLN A 11 75.49 8.89 -34.64
N SER A 12 74.32 8.30 -34.85
CA SER A 12 74.12 6.86 -34.91
C SER A 12 75.17 6.25 -35.83
N TYR A 13 76.05 5.42 -35.27
CA TYR A 13 76.96 4.60 -36.05
C TYR A 13 76.10 3.72 -36.98
N ARG A 14 76.10 4.01 -38.28
CA ARG A 14 75.47 3.13 -39.27
C ARG A 14 76.42 1.97 -39.47
N THR A 15 76.05 0.79 -38.97
CA THR A 15 76.82 -0.43 -39.15
C THR A 15 77.10 -0.66 -40.64
N PRO A 16 78.31 -1.11 -41.03
CA PRO A 16 78.61 -1.43 -42.41
C PRO A 16 77.65 -2.54 -42.90
N LEU A 17 77.12 -2.33 -44.10
CA LEU A 17 76.02 -3.08 -44.68
C LEU A 17 76.37 -4.57 -44.80
N THR A 18 75.64 -5.43 -44.09
CA THR A 18 75.74 -6.88 -44.23
C THR A 18 74.98 -7.33 -45.47
N GLY A 19 75.60 -7.21 -46.66
CA GLY A 19 75.33 -7.97 -47.90
C GLY A 19 73.92 -7.96 -48.53
N HIS A 20 72.90 -7.46 -47.83
CA HIS A 20 71.48 -7.56 -48.17
C HIS A 20 70.79 -6.18 -48.20
N GLU A 21 71.49 -5.10 -47.88
CA GLU A 21 70.97 -3.74 -48.02
C GLU A 21 71.14 -3.28 -49.48
N THR A 22 70.02 -3.10 -50.18
CA THR A 22 70.01 -2.46 -51.50
C THR A 22 70.44 -1.01 -51.36
N HIS A 23 71.54 -0.63 -51.99
CA HIS A 23 71.96 0.77 -52.04
C HIS A 23 70.89 1.59 -52.76
N LYS A 24 70.24 2.51 -52.04
CA LYS A 24 69.34 3.48 -52.69
C LYS A 24 70.15 4.26 -53.71
N SER A 25 69.77 4.13 -54.98
CA SER A 25 70.43 4.87 -56.06
C SER A 25 70.27 6.38 -55.81
N GLY A 26 71.20 7.20 -56.32
CA GLY A 26 71.08 8.66 -56.21
C GLY A 26 69.76 9.19 -56.81
N PHE A 27 69.23 8.47 -57.81
CA PHE A 27 67.91 8.71 -58.37
C PHE A 27 66.78 8.48 -57.35
N GLU A 28 66.77 7.35 -56.64
CA GLU A 28 65.77 7.06 -55.59
C GLU A 28 65.79 8.08 -54.45
N VAL A 29 66.98 8.51 -54.02
CA VAL A 29 67.13 9.56 -53.00
C VAL A 29 66.49 10.86 -53.46
N THR A 30 66.67 11.20 -54.74
CA THR A 30 66.12 12.41 -55.33
C THR A 30 64.59 12.31 -55.47
N GLN A 31 64.07 11.16 -55.87
CA GLN A 31 62.64 10.87 -55.92
C GLN A 31 61.99 10.99 -54.54
N GLN A 32 62.63 10.43 -53.51
CA GLN A 32 62.13 10.49 -52.13
C GLN A 32 62.04 11.94 -51.64
N ARG A 33 63.07 12.77 -51.90
CA ARG A 33 63.04 14.21 -51.56
C ARG A 33 61.93 14.98 -52.29
N ILE A 34 61.71 14.66 -53.57
CA ILE A 34 60.63 15.28 -54.36
C ILE A 34 59.27 14.89 -53.77
N PHE A 35 59.10 13.62 -53.38
CA PHE A 35 57.89 13.13 -52.75
C PHE A 35 57.62 13.83 -51.42
N GLU A 36 58.62 13.88 -50.52
CA GLU A 36 58.53 14.55 -49.23
C GLU A 36 58.19 16.04 -49.39
N LYS A 37 58.79 16.72 -50.38
CA LYS A 37 58.47 18.11 -50.71
C LYS A 37 57.01 18.28 -51.16
N LYS A 38 56.54 17.41 -52.07
CA LYS A 38 55.14 17.42 -52.53
C LYS A 38 54.16 17.13 -51.40
N GLU A 39 54.50 16.22 -50.50
CA GLU A 39 53.70 15.90 -49.32
C GLU A 39 53.62 17.11 -48.37
N ALA A 40 54.74 17.79 -48.11
CA ALA A 40 54.76 19.01 -47.32
C ALA A 40 53.91 20.14 -47.98
N GLU A 41 54.00 20.29 -49.30
CA GLU A 41 53.16 21.21 -50.07
C GLU A 41 51.67 20.84 -49.97
N TYR A 42 51.32 19.55 -50.08
CA TYR A 42 49.95 19.07 -49.93
C TYR A 42 49.40 19.31 -48.52
N GLN A 43 50.19 19.01 -47.48
CA GLN A 43 49.83 19.25 -46.09
C GLN A 43 49.64 20.73 -45.79
N SER A 44 50.50 21.60 -46.36
CA SER A 44 50.33 23.06 -46.20
C SER A 44 49.07 23.56 -46.89
N ARG A 45 48.72 23.02 -48.07
CA ARG A 45 47.45 23.32 -48.76
C ARG A 45 46.26 22.86 -47.92
N LEU A 46 46.26 21.62 -47.43
CA LEU A 46 45.18 21.08 -46.60
C LEU A 46 44.91 21.93 -45.35
N LYS A 47 45.97 22.40 -44.67
CA LYS A 47 45.84 23.28 -43.50
C LYS A 47 45.17 24.62 -43.83
N ASN A 48 45.33 25.10 -45.06
CA ASN A 48 44.80 26.38 -45.53
C ASN A 48 43.42 26.26 -46.21
N VAL A 49 42.93 25.05 -46.47
CA VAL A 49 41.59 24.84 -47.04
C VAL A 49 40.55 25.18 -45.96
N LYS A 50 39.66 26.14 -46.29
CA LYS A 50 38.52 26.47 -45.43
C LYS A 50 37.46 25.37 -45.52
N PRO A 51 36.87 24.93 -44.39
CA PRO A 51 35.76 23.98 -44.43
C PRO A 51 34.56 24.60 -45.15
N SER A 52 33.93 23.84 -46.03
CA SER A 52 32.75 24.28 -46.79
C SER A 52 31.47 24.29 -45.95
N ILE A 53 31.47 23.61 -44.80
CA ILE A 53 30.32 23.43 -43.93
C ILE A 53 30.75 23.83 -42.52
N ASP A 54 29.91 24.61 -41.85
CA ASP A 54 30.10 24.95 -40.45
C ASP A 54 29.76 23.75 -39.55
N PHE A 55 30.74 23.28 -38.77
CA PHE A 55 30.56 22.21 -37.78
C PHE A 55 30.41 22.75 -36.35
N SER A 56 30.37 24.08 -36.18
CA SER A 56 30.17 24.67 -34.86
C SER A 56 28.74 24.40 -34.36
N PRO A 57 28.57 24.11 -33.07
CA PRO A 57 27.24 23.93 -32.51
C PRO A 57 26.44 25.24 -32.63
N PRO A 58 25.14 25.17 -32.91
CA PRO A 58 24.33 26.38 -33.07
C PRO A 58 24.30 27.17 -31.76
N LYS A 59 24.32 28.50 -31.86
CA LYS A 59 24.33 29.43 -30.71
C LYS A 59 23.17 29.21 -29.74
N SER A 60 22.08 28.60 -30.19
CA SER A 60 20.92 28.21 -29.38
C SER A 60 21.27 27.25 -28.25
N THR A 61 22.27 26.38 -28.44
CA THR A 61 22.74 25.43 -27.41
C THR A 61 23.38 26.13 -26.19
N MET A 62 23.88 27.35 -26.36
CA MET A 62 24.47 28.16 -25.28
C MET A 62 23.44 28.95 -24.47
N LEU A 63 22.16 28.92 -24.87
CA LEU A 63 21.10 29.62 -24.14
C LEU A 63 20.81 28.89 -22.82
N LYS A 64 20.72 29.65 -21.71
CA LYS A 64 20.52 29.12 -20.35
C LYS A 64 19.28 28.21 -20.22
N HIS A 65 18.24 28.48 -21.00
CA HIS A 65 16.98 27.70 -21.00
C HIS A 65 17.08 26.40 -21.79
N MET A 66 18.05 26.24 -22.69
CA MET A 66 18.34 24.97 -23.38
C MET A 66 19.41 24.16 -22.64
N SER A 67 20.36 24.83 -21.97
CA SER A 67 21.42 24.15 -21.22
C SER A 67 20.96 23.57 -19.89
N SER A 68 19.83 24.04 -19.34
CA SER A 68 19.31 23.56 -18.06
C SER A 68 17.82 23.25 -18.09
N ASN A 69 17.51 22.01 -17.74
CA ASN A 69 16.13 21.56 -17.56
C ASN A 69 15.68 21.83 -16.12
N LEU A 70 15.20 23.05 -15.85
CA LEU A 70 14.80 23.47 -14.50
C LEU A 70 13.71 22.56 -13.90
N LYS A 71 12.72 22.18 -14.71
CA LYS A 71 11.66 21.25 -14.30
C LYS A 71 12.23 19.90 -13.83
N ARG A 72 13.26 19.39 -14.51
CA ARG A 72 13.91 18.14 -14.13
C ARG A 72 14.59 18.27 -12.76
N ARG A 73 15.37 19.34 -12.54
CA ARG A 73 15.98 19.61 -11.22
C ARG A 73 14.94 19.70 -10.12
N GLU A 74 13.83 20.41 -10.37
CA GLU A 74 12.75 20.55 -9.41
C GLU A 74 12.10 19.19 -9.08
N THR A 75 11.82 18.37 -10.09
CA THR A 75 11.28 17.02 -9.85
C THR A 75 12.24 16.12 -9.08
N ASP A 76 13.54 16.23 -9.35
CA ASP A 76 14.55 15.45 -8.65
C ASP A 76 14.67 15.91 -7.18
N PHE A 77 14.66 17.23 -6.94
CA PHE A 77 14.61 17.80 -5.58
C PHE A 77 13.37 17.31 -4.80
N GLN A 78 12.18 17.33 -5.42
CA GLN A 78 10.95 16.84 -4.77
C GLN A 78 11.04 15.35 -4.41
N LYS A 79 11.61 14.51 -5.28
CA LYS A 79 11.84 13.09 -5.01
C LYS A 79 12.80 12.89 -3.84
N TYR A 80 13.93 13.58 -3.84
CA TYR A 80 14.90 13.49 -2.74
C TYR A 80 14.30 13.96 -1.41
N SER A 81 13.58 15.08 -1.40
CA SER A 81 12.88 15.58 -0.21
C SER A 81 11.82 14.61 0.31
N ALA A 82 11.12 13.89 -0.58
CA ALA A 82 10.19 12.85 -0.17
C ALA A 82 10.91 11.64 0.47
N ILE A 83 12.01 11.20 -0.14
CA ILE A 83 12.85 10.10 0.37
C ILE A 83 13.41 10.46 1.75
N GLU A 84 13.95 11.66 1.92
CA GLU A 84 14.51 12.12 3.20
C GLU A 84 13.46 12.16 4.30
N ARG A 85 12.27 12.69 4.03
CA ARG A 85 11.17 12.70 5.00
C ARG A 85 10.77 11.28 5.43
N GLU A 86 10.71 10.34 4.50
CA GLU A 86 10.38 8.96 4.83
C GLU A 86 11.51 8.26 5.59
N ASN A 87 12.77 8.54 5.25
CA ASN A 87 13.94 8.07 6.00
C ASN A 87 13.91 8.58 7.44
N PHE A 88 13.61 9.87 7.67
CA PHE A 88 13.45 10.42 9.02
C PHE A 88 12.31 9.74 9.77
N ARG A 89 11.16 9.53 9.12
CA ARG A 89 10.02 8.83 9.71
C ARG A 89 10.37 7.38 10.09
N LEU A 90 11.14 6.69 9.24
CA LEU A 90 11.61 5.34 9.50
C LEU A 90 12.57 5.30 10.70
N LEU A 91 13.56 6.18 10.73
CA LEU A 91 14.54 6.28 11.80
C LEU A 91 13.88 6.63 13.15
N ASP A 92 12.92 7.57 13.16
CA ASP A 92 12.15 7.90 14.36
C ASP A 92 11.35 6.69 14.88
N ARG A 93 10.73 5.90 13.99
CA ARG A 93 10.03 4.67 14.36
C ARG A 93 10.98 3.60 14.88
N MET A 94 12.11 3.37 14.20
CA MET A 94 13.13 2.42 14.64
C MET A 94 13.69 2.82 16.02
N SER A 95 13.98 4.09 16.23
CA SER A 95 14.43 4.61 17.53
C SER A 95 13.38 4.36 18.62
N LYS A 96 12.10 4.65 18.35
CA LYS A 96 11.01 4.38 19.30
C LYS A 96 10.87 2.90 19.62
N ILE A 97 11.01 2.01 18.64
CA ILE A 97 10.99 0.56 18.85
C ILE A 97 12.17 0.15 19.72
N MET A 98 13.39 0.57 19.38
CA MET A 98 14.60 0.25 20.14
C MET A 98 14.53 0.73 21.60
N VAL A 99 14.01 1.93 21.85
CA VAL A 99 13.82 2.47 23.21
C VAL A 99 12.71 1.74 23.96
N ARG A 100 11.58 1.46 23.30
CA ARG A 100 10.44 0.74 23.91
C ARG A 100 10.79 -0.70 24.23
N ASP A 101 11.44 -1.42 23.33
CA ASP A 101 11.83 -2.81 23.54
C ASP A 101 12.88 -2.94 24.66
N ALA A 102 13.79 -1.95 24.79
CA ALA A 102 14.70 -1.88 25.93
C ALA A 102 13.97 -1.68 27.27
N SER A 103 12.87 -0.91 27.29
CA SER A 103 12.05 -0.69 28.50
C SER A 103 11.04 -1.80 28.79
N HIS A 104 10.50 -2.48 27.76
CA HIS A 104 9.52 -3.56 27.87
C HIS A 104 10.15 -4.94 28.14
N SER A 105 11.47 -5.07 27.97
CA SER A 105 12.22 -6.26 28.40
C SER A 105 12.27 -6.45 29.92
N ILE A 106 12.06 -5.38 30.71
CA ILE A 106 12.11 -5.45 32.18
C ILE A 106 10.74 -5.78 32.80
N MET A 107 9.62 -5.42 32.15
CA MET A 107 8.29 -5.76 32.62
C MET A 107 7.42 -6.15 31.41
N GLY A 108 7.28 -7.47 31.21
CA GLY A 108 6.57 -8.11 30.10
C GLY A 108 5.06 -7.85 30.08
N VAL A 109 4.66 -6.59 29.91
CA VAL A 109 3.27 -6.19 29.66
C VAL A 109 3.23 -5.67 28.24
N HIS A 110 2.84 -6.56 27.31
CA HIS A 110 2.38 -6.16 25.99
C HIS A 110 1.00 -5.52 26.15
N GLU A 111 1.00 -4.30 26.70
CA GLU A 111 -0.19 -3.47 26.80
C GLU A 111 -0.61 -3.15 25.37
N THR A 112 -1.73 -3.72 24.99
CA THR A 112 -2.39 -3.61 23.70
C THR A 112 -2.39 -2.15 23.20
N GLN A 113 -1.40 -1.78 22.37
CA GLN A 113 -1.37 -0.51 21.62
C GLN A 113 -2.44 -0.45 20.51
N ASN A 114 -3.56 -1.16 20.68
CA ASN A 114 -4.81 -0.95 19.95
C ASN A 114 -5.75 0.02 20.67
N ASN A 115 -5.30 0.71 21.73
CA ASN A 115 -6.06 1.77 22.41
C ASN A 115 -5.92 3.15 21.74
N PHE A 116 -5.93 3.18 20.40
CA PHE A 116 -6.33 4.40 19.70
C PHE A 116 -7.82 4.27 19.39
N PRO A 117 -8.73 4.91 20.15
CA PRO A 117 -10.11 5.02 19.68
C PRO A 117 -10.02 5.76 18.34
N ALA A 118 -10.26 5.04 17.24
CA ALA A 118 -10.37 5.66 15.93
C ALA A 118 -11.33 6.84 16.09
N LEU A 119 -10.98 8.02 15.60
CA LEU A 119 -11.72 9.28 15.82
C LEU A 119 -13.21 9.19 15.42
N ASN A 120 -13.59 8.13 14.69
CA ASN A 120 -14.92 7.80 14.21
C ASN A 120 -15.49 6.46 14.74
N ALA A 121 -14.88 5.83 15.76
CA ALA A 121 -15.29 4.52 16.25
C ALA A 121 -16.76 4.53 16.73
N VAL A 122 -17.16 5.58 17.45
CA VAL A 122 -18.54 5.76 17.93
C VAL A 122 -19.52 5.90 16.75
N ARG A 123 -19.26 6.81 15.81
CA ARG A 123 -20.11 6.99 14.62
C ARG A 123 -20.17 5.74 13.73
N SER A 124 -19.06 5.03 13.58
CA SER A 124 -19.00 3.77 12.81
C SER A 124 -19.82 2.68 13.49
N ARG A 125 -19.75 2.59 14.82
CA ARG A 125 -20.57 1.67 15.63
C ARG A 125 -22.05 2.01 15.54
N GLU A 126 -22.42 3.28 15.65
CA GLU A 126 -23.81 3.74 15.48
C GLU A 126 -24.35 3.43 14.08
N ARG A 127 -23.55 3.65 13.03
CA ARG A 127 -23.94 3.33 11.65
C ARG A 127 -24.17 1.83 11.47
N LYS A 128 -23.29 0.98 12.01
CA LYS A 128 -23.46 -0.48 11.99
C LYS A 128 -24.70 -0.91 12.79
N ALA A 129 -24.94 -0.31 13.94
CA ALA A 129 -26.13 -0.62 14.75
C ALA A 129 -27.42 -0.27 13.99
N LYS A 130 -27.48 0.91 13.34
CA LYS A 130 -28.62 1.29 12.48
C LYS A 130 -28.83 0.31 11.33
N GLN A 131 -27.75 -0.06 10.65
CA GLN A 131 -27.80 -1.05 9.57
C GLN A 131 -28.36 -2.40 10.06
N MET A 132 -27.87 -2.91 11.19
CA MET A 132 -28.39 -4.15 11.77
C MET A 132 -29.89 -4.07 12.10
N VAL A 133 -30.36 -2.94 12.61
CA VAL A 133 -31.79 -2.73 12.91
C VAL A 133 -32.63 -2.73 11.63
N GLU A 134 -32.19 -2.05 10.58
CA GLU A 134 -32.87 -2.01 9.28
C GLU A 134 -32.95 -3.40 8.61
N GLU A 135 -31.85 -4.15 8.68
CA GLU A 135 -31.76 -5.52 8.19
C GLU A 135 -32.72 -6.44 8.98
N ASN A 136 -32.72 -6.35 10.31
CA ASN A 136 -33.63 -7.11 11.16
C ASN A 136 -35.11 -6.78 10.88
N GLN A 137 -35.46 -5.50 10.72
CA GLN A 137 -36.83 -5.11 10.34
C GLN A 137 -37.24 -5.67 8.98
N THR A 138 -36.31 -5.76 8.04
CA THR A 138 -36.57 -6.33 6.72
C THR A 138 -36.78 -7.84 6.80
N ILE A 139 -35.98 -8.55 7.59
CA ILE A 139 -36.15 -9.98 7.87
C ILE A 139 -37.49 -10.24 8.57
N LEU A 140 -37.83 -9.45 9.59
CA LEU A 140 -39.10 -9.58 10.32
C LEU A 140 -40.30 -9.39 9.39
N ARG A 141 -40.28 -8.36 8.53
CA ARG A 141 -41.32 -8.16 7.52
C ARG A 141 -41.45 -9.36 6.59
N ARG A 142 -40.33 -9.97 6.18
CA ARG A 142 -40.36 -11.20 5.37
C ARG A 142 -40.97 -12.36 6.15
N ILE A 143 -40.55 -12.60 7.39
CA ILE A 143 -41.08 -13.69 8.22
C ILE A 143 -42.60 -13.56 8.40
N VAL A 144 -43.07 -12.36 8.74
CA VAL A 144 -44.50 -12.10 8.97
C VAL A 144 -45.33 -12.22 7.70
N ASN A 145 -44.83 -11.71 6.57
CA ASN A 145 -45.59 -11.69 5.32
C ASN A 145 -45.48 -13.01 4.53
N THR A 146 -44.51 -13.87 4.86
CA THR A 146 -44.35 -15.16 4.19
C THR A 146 -45.46 -16.10 4.64
N LYS A 147 -46.20 -16.65 3.69
CA LYS A 147 -47.24 -17.65 3.98
C LYS A 147 -46.59 -18.93 4.52
N PRO A 148 -47.14 -19.56 5.57
CA PRO A 148 -46.65 -20.84 6.04
C PRO A 148 -46.82 -21.90 4.93
N TYR A 149 -45.84 -22.80 4.78
CA TYR A 149 -45.87 -23.86 3.77
C TYR A 149 -47.01 -24.87 4.02
N TYR A 150 -47.42 -25.02 5.27
CA TYR A 150 -48.50 -25.91 5.67
C TYR A 150 -49.56 -25.16 6.50
N SER A 151 -50.83 -25.44 6.22
CA SER A 151 -51.95 -24.99 7.04
C SER A 151 -52.27 -26.05 8.09
N SER A 152 -52.13 -25.71 9.37
CA SER A 152 -52.48 -26.62 10.48
C SER A 152 -53.91 -27.15 10.36
N MET A 153 -54.83 -26.32 9.86
CA MET A 153 -56.22 -26.70 9.61
C MET A 153 -56.35 -27.76 8.51
N GLU A 154 -55.62 -27.60 7.40
CA GLU A 154 -55.62 -28.58 6.31
C GLU A 154 -54.98 -29.90 6.75
N TRP A 155 -53.91 -29.83 7.53
CA TRP A 155 -53.25 -31.01 8.08
C TRP A 155 -54.13 -31.76 9.07
N SER A 156 -54.85 -31.05 9.94
CA SER A 156 -55.82 -31.64 10.86
C SER A 156 -56.95 -32.33 10.08
N ARG A 157 -57.50 -31.68 9.04
CA ARG A 157 -58.53 -32.26 8.17
C ARG A 157 -58.02 -33.47 7.40
N HIS A 158 -56.81 -33.41 6.85
CA HIS A 158 -56.18 -34.53 6.16
C HIS A 158 -55.98 -35.72 7.10
N ALA A 159 -55.51 -35.47 8.32
CA ALA A 159 -55.36 -36.51 9.34
C ALA A 159 -56.71 -37.17 9.67
N GLN A 160 -57.77 -36.39 9.89
CA GLN A 160 -59.13 -36.91 10.12
C GLN A 160 -59.61 -37.79 8.97
N ASN A 161 -59.51 -37.31 7.72
CA ASN A 161 -59.88 -38.10 6.55
C ASN A 161 -59.07 -39.40 6.45
N THR A 162 -57.78 -39.33 6.75
CA THR A 162 -56.90 -40.50 6.74
C THR A 162 -57.35 -41.51 7.80
N TYR A 163 -57.69 -41.07 9.01
CA TYR A 163 -58.26 -41.94 10.04
C TYR A 163 -59.59 -42.56 9.61
N ASP A 164 -60.47 -41.81 8.96
CA ASP A 164 -61.74 -42.33 8.44
C ASP A 164 -61.53 -43.40 7.36
N TYR A 165 -60.58 -43.18 6.43
CA TYR A 165 -60.25 -44.16 5.40
C TYR A 165 -59.65 -45.44 6.01
N ILE A 166 -58.71 -45.29 6.94
CA ILE A 166 -58.14 -46.43 7.67
C ILE A 166 -59.27 -47.14 8.45
N GLY A 167 -60.21 -46.40 9.03
CA GLY A 167 -61.45 -46.92 9.65
C GLY A 167 -62.23 -47.85 8.72
N LYS A 168 -62.50 -47.38 7.50
CA LYS A 168 -63.29 -48.13 6.50
C LYS A 168 -62.55 -49.31 5.89
N MET A 169 -61.23 -49.23 5.76
CA MET A 169 -60.40 -50.28 5.15
C MET A 169 -60.01 -51.40 6.12
N SER A 170 -60.07 -51.15 7.43
CA SER A 170 -59.71 -52.13 8.43
C SER A 170 -60.82 -53.16 8.68
N LYS A 171 -60.44 -54.45 8.65
CA LYS A 171 -61.33 -55.59 8.93
C LYS A 171 -61.78 -55.67 10.40
N TYR A 172 -61.01 -55.07 11.31
CA TYR A 172 -61.26 -55.04 12.75
C TYR A 172 -61.32 -53.57 13.21
N PRO A 173 -62.08 -53.23 14.27
CA PRO A 173 -62.15 -51.85 14.76
C PRO A 173 -60.75 -51.37 15.12
N ASN A 174 -60.33 -50.22 14.57
CA ASN A 174 -58.98 -49.69 14.74
C ASN A 174 -58.72 -49.32 16.20
N GLN A 175 -57.99 -50.17 16.92
CA GLN A 175 -57.60 -49.94 18.32
C GLN A 175 -56.37 -49.02 18.47
N VAL A 176 -55.73 -48.63 17.37
CA VAL A 176 -54.39 -47.99 17.41
C VAL A 176 -54.46 -46.48 17.61
N PHE A 177 -55.60 -45.82 17.36
CA PHE A 177 -55.74 -44.37 17.51
C PHE A 177 -57.06 -44.00 18.17
N LEU A 178 -57.21 -44.33 19.45
CA LEU A 178 -58.16 -43.62 20.30
C LEU A 178 -57.66 -42.18 20.46
N LEU A 179 -58.11 -41.27 19.57
CA LEU A 179 -58.06 -39.83 19.86
C LEU A 179 -59.01 -39.58 21.03
N LYS A 180 -58.50 -39.79 22.25
CA LYS A 180 -59.07 -39.14 23.41
C LYS A 180 -58.87 -37.66 23.15
N GLU A 181 -59.95 -36.90 23.02
CA GLU A 181 -59.90 -35.46 23.23
C GLU A 181 -59.50 -35.23 24.68
N THR A 182 -58.22 -35.37 25.00
CA THR A 182 -57.66 -34.74 26.17
C THR A 182 -57.60 -33.27 25.81
N GLY A 183 -58.58 -32.52 26.30
CA GLY A 183 -58.40 -31.09 26.52
C GLY A 183 -57.12 -30.91 27.32
N ASP A 184 -56.02 -30.61 26.62
CA ASP A 184 -54.79 -30.17 27.23
C ASP A 184 -54.82 -28.65 27.28
N SER A 185 -55.49 -28.17 28.31
CA SER A 185 -55.33 -26.84 28.89
C SER A 185 -53.90 -26.70 29.44
N ARG A 186 -52.91 -26.77 28.56
CA ARG A 186 -51.51 -26.39 28.81
C ARG A 186 -50.96 -25.64 27.60
N ARG A 187 -51.68 -24.59 27.21
CA ARG A 187 -50.97 -23.39 26.74
C ARG A 187 -50.20 -22.89 27.95
N GLY A 188 -48.90 -23.17 27.96
CA GLY A 188 -47.96 -22.48 28.82
C GLY A 188 -48.11 -20.99 28.56
N ASP A 189 -48.84 -20.36 29.46
CA ASP A 189 -48.69 -18.95 29.79
C ASP A 189 -47.21 -18.76 30.14
N VAL A 190 -46.43 -18.29 29.16
CA VAL A 190 -45.14 -17.67 29.47
C VAL A 190 -45.51 -16.26 29.89
N SER A 191 -45.84 -16.13 31.18
CA SER A 191 -45.84 -14.87 31.88
C SER A 191 -44.43 -14.29 31.77
N VAL A 192 -44.27 -13.33 30.85
CA VAL A 192 -43.10 -12.44 30.82
C VAL A 192 -43.25 -11.49 32.00
N ASP A 193 -42.94 -11.99 33.19
CA ASP A 193 -42.82 -11.15 34.37
C ASP A 193 -41.52 -10.35 34.26
N SER A 194 -41.75 -9.09 33.90
CA SER A 194 -40.83 -7.98 34.00
C SER A 194 -40.44 -7.74 35.47
N ALA A 195 -39.31 -8.29 35.90
CA ALA A 195 -38.52 -7.81 37.04
C ALA A 195 -37.07 -8.32 36.81
N GLY A 196 -36.08 -7.50 36.48
CA GLY A 196 -35.69 -6.31 37.22
C GLY A 196 -34.87 -6.73 38.45
N SER A 197 -33.56 -6.92 38.28
CA SER A 197 -32.49 -6.83 39.31
C SER A 197 -31.40 -7.88 39.14
N HIS A 198 -30.28 -7.51 38.53
CA HIS A 198 -28.94 -7.85 39.01
C HIS A 198 -27.91 -7.02 38.24
N ASP A 199 -27.69 -5.78 38.70
CA ASP A 199 -26.40 -5.11 38.50
C ASP A 199 -26.00 -4.42 39.81
N ALA A 200 -25.27 -5.16 40.64
CA ALA A 200 -24.63 -4.65 41.84
C ALA A 200 -23.18 -4.27 41.47
N ARG A 201 -23.01 -3.10 40.87
CA ARG A 201 -21.74 -2.36 40.88
C ARG A 201 -21.99 -0.89 41.18
N ARG A 202 -21.90 -0.61 42.48
CA ARG A 202 -21.85 0.72 43.10
C ARG A 202 -20.54 1.42 42.74
N PRO A 203 -20.57 2.67 42.25
CA PRO A 203 -19.52 3.64 42.56
C PRO A 203 -20.02 4.65 43.58
N ALA A 204 -19.14 4.94 44.54
CA ALA A 204 -19.27 6.02 45.50
C ALA A 204 -18.98 7.36 44.82
N ASN A 205 -19.82 8.39 45.01
CA ASN A 205 -19.53 9.57 45.84
C ASN A 205 -20.61 10.66 45.69
N ALA A 206 -20.64 11.52 46.70
CA ALA A 206 -21.07 12.93 46.73
C ALA A 206 -22.49 13.30 46.28
N SER A 207 -23.35 13.60 47.25
CA SER A 207 -23.71 15.00 47.58
C SER A 207 -24.83 15.04 48.62
N SER A 208 -24.49 15.54 49.81
CA SER A 208 -25.46 16.07 50.75
C SER A 208 -24.91 17.38 51.31
N SER A 209 -25.77 18.40 51.23
CA SER A 209 -25.88 19.61 52.08
C SER A 209 -25.33 20.95 51.56
N ALA A 210 -26.08 21.99 51.99
CA ALA A 210 -26.02 23.44 51.75
C ALA A 210 -26.72 23.91 50.45
N ALA A 211 -27.99 24.31 50.39
CA ALA A 211 -28.83 25.19 51.22
C ALA A 211 -28.26 26.61 51.42
N ALA A 212 -28.82 27.61 50.69
CA ALA A 212 -29.43 28.86 51.22
C ALA A 212 -29.34 30.06 50.24
N ALA A 213 -30.51 30.73 50.07
CA ALA A 213 -30.75 32.18 49.85
C ALA A 213 -29.98 32.89 48.71
N ASP A 214 -30.59 33.39 47.63
CA ASP A 214 -31.70 34.35 47.51
C ASP A 214 -31.67 35.53 48.50
N SER A 215 -31.01 36.63 48.11
CA SER A 215 -31.62 37.97 48.03
C SER A 215 -30.56 39.09 47.84
N HIS A 216 -30.98 40.14 47.14
CA HIS A 216 -30.38 41.49 47.04
C HIS A 216 -29.08 41.70 46.22
N ARG A 217 -29.28 42.18 44.98
CA ARG A 217 -28.42 43.23 44.40
C ARG A 217 -29.24 44.19 43.51
N ARG A 218 -29.82 45.20 44.16
CA ARG A 218 -29.93 46.59 43.68
C ARG A 218 -29.64 47.49 44.86
#